data_AF-A0A8T3TJN9-F1
#
_entry.id   AF-A0A8T3TJN9-F1
#
_cell.length_a   1.000
_cell.length_b   1.000
_cell.length_c   1.000
_cell.angle_alpha   90.00
_cell.angle_beta   90.00
_cell.angle_gamma   90.00
#
_symmetry.space_group_name_H-M   'P 1'
#
loop_
_entity.id
_entity.type
_entity.pdbx_description
1 polymer ?
#
loop_
_entity_poly.entity_id
_entity_poly.type
_entity_poly.pdbx_seq_one_letter_code
_entity_poly.pdbx_strand_id
1 'polypeptide(L)'
;TGAHIRVVTDDLGNAVSFLDEWRFLSPERRTAVAARRRRYERRFREVIRDGVEAGDFARGTDPHLTAMWMLSALNGIAVWYRPDGELDPESIADRYADLFLSGLSGPPRAPAIDFDRRSDP
;
A
#
# COMPACT_ATOMS: atom_id res chain seq x y z
N THR A 1 -8.59 1.27 5.81
CA THR A 1 -7.93 2.12 4.79
C THR A 1 -8.05 3.60 5.10
N GLY A 2 -9.26 4.15 5.33
CA GLY A 2 -9.45 5.58 5.63
C GLY A 2 -8.75 6.15 6.88
N ALA A 3 -8.34 5.32 7.86
CA ALA A 3 -7.53 5.80 8.99
C ALA A 3 -6.07 6.13 8.61
N HIS A 4 -5.50 5.41 7.64
CA HIS A 4 -4.14 5.68 7.17
C HIS A 4 -4.08 6.87 6.24
N ILE A 5 -5.09 6.99 5.38
CA ILE A 5 -5.19 8.11 4.44
C ILE A 5 -5.39 9.41 5.21
N ARG A 6 -6.27 9.44 6.23
CA ARG A 6 -6.37 10.59 7.14
C ARG A 6 -5.04 10.94 7.81
N VAL A 7 -4.28 9.98 8.32
CA VAL A 7 -2.95 10.26 8.92
C VAL A 7 -1.97 10.84 7.90
N VAL A 8 -2.02 10.39 6.63
CA VAL A 8 -1.15 10.91 5.56
C VAL A 8 -1.63 12.28 5.07
N THR A 9 -2.93 12.52 5.01
CA THR A 9 -3.52 13.75 4.46
C THR A 9 -3.69 14.88 5.48
N ASP A 10 -3.87 14.56 6.76
CA ASP A 10 -3.99 15.54 7.85
C ASP A 10 -2.62 16.13 8.25
N ASP A 11 -1.53 15.49 7.84
CA ASP A 11 -0.16 15.92 8.13
C ASP A 11 0.79 15.61 6.97
N LEU A 12 0.48 16.18 5.80
CA LEU A 12 1.25 15.99 4.56
C LEU A 12 2.72 16.38 4.71
N GLY A 13 2.99 17.42 5.53
CA GLY A 13 4.34 17.85 5.87
C GLY A 13 5.12 16.76 6.57
N ASN A 14 4.57 16.13 7.62
CA ASN A 14 5.24 15.00 8.25
C ASN A 14 5.22 13.74 7.39
N ALA A 15 4.18 13.45 6.59
CA ALA A 15 4.12 12.22 5.80
C ALA A 15 5.22 12.15 4.72
N VAL A 16 5.53 13.28 4.07
CA VAL A 16 6.64 13.39 3.11
C VAL A 16 7.99 13.41 3.82
N SER A 17 8.12 14.21 4.89
CA SER A 17 9.34 14.24 5.71
C SER A 17 9.67 12.88 6.33
N PHE A 18 8.68 12.07 6.74
CA PHE A 18 8.93 10.77 7.38
C PHE A 18 9.56 9.73 6.46
N LEU A 19 9.35 9.85 5.13
CA LEU A 19 9.94 8.93 4.16
C LEU A 19 11.44 9.16 3.98
N ASP A 20 11.90 10.42 4.11
CA ASP A 20 13.32 10.80 3.98
C ASP A 20 14.04 10.99 5.34
N GLU A 21 13.39 11.57 6.34
CA GLU A 21 13.95 11.88 7.66
C GLU A 21 14.13 10.65 8.56
N TRP A 22 13.45 9.53 8.28
CA TRP A 22 13.62 8.31 9.08
C TRP A 22 15.06 7.78 9.04
N ARG A 23 15.78 8.02 7.93
CA ARG A 23 17.21 7.73 7.79
C ARG A 23 18.10 8.56 8.71
N PHE A 24 17.58 9.62 9.34
CA PHE A 24 18.29 10.52 10.23
C PHE A 24 17.85 10.41 11.70
N LEU A 25 16.86 9.54 12.03
CA LEU A 25 16.46 9.30 13.42
C LEU A 25 17.59 8.66 14.26
N SER A 26 17.56 8.81 15.58
CA SER A 26 18.43 8.06 16.49
C SER A 26 18.14 6.55 16.41
N PRO A 27 19.09 5.65 16.76
CA PRO A 27 18.90 4.21 16.70
C PRO A 27 17.65 3.70 17.45
N GLU A 28 17.36 4.29 18.61
CA GLU A 28 16.20 3.95 19.45
C GLU A 28 14.89 4.35 18.77
N ARG A 29 14.85 5.56 18.20
CA ARG A 29 13.70 6.06 17.43
C ARG A 29 13.50 5.24 16.15
N ARG A 30 14.57 4.87 15.44
CA ARG A 30 14.47 3.98 14.27
C ARG A 30 13.87 2.63 14.63
N THR A 31 14.30 2.04 15.74
CA THR A 31 13.80 0.74 16.22
C THR A 31 12.31 0.81 16.56
N ALA A 32 11.89 1.86 17.26
CA ALA A 32 10.48 2.07 17.60
C ALA A 32 9.61 2.26 16.35
N VAL A 33 10.05 3.06 15.39
CA VAL A 33 9.35 3.26 14.12
C VAL A 33 9.30 1.98 13.30
N ALA A 34 10.40 1.22 13.24
CA ALA A 34 10.44 -0.07 12.53
C ALA A 34 9.46 -1.08 13.15
N ALA A 35 9.36 -1.13 14.47
CA ALA A 35 8.40 -1.99 15.16
C ALA A 35 6.95 -1.59 14.85
N ARG A 36 6.64 -0.29 14.80
CA ARG A 36 5.31 0.20 14.40
C ARG A 36 4.99 -0.17 12.95
N ARG A 37 5.93 0.02 12.02
CA ARG A 37 5.78 -0.37 10.61
C ARG A 37 5.52 -1.87 10.47
N ARG A 38 6.32 -2.71 11.13
CA ARG A 38 6.14 -4.18 11.13
C ARG A 38 4.77 -4.59 11.68
N ARG A 39 4.28 -3.93 12.73
CA ARG A 39 2.95 -4.20 13.29
C ARG A 39 1.83 -3.80 12.34
N TYR A 40 2.00 -2.67 11.65
CA TYR A 40 1.03 -2.18 10.69
C TYR A 40 0.95 -3.10 9.46
N GLU A 41 2.11 -3.44 8.90
CA GLU A 41 2.23 -4.37 7.77
C GLU A 41 1.66 -5.76 8.08
N ARG A 42 1.97 -6.32 9.26
CA ARG A 42 1.47 -7.63 9.66
C ARG A 42 -0.06 -7.72 9.63
N ARG A 43 -0.76 -6.67 10.02
CA ARG A 43 -2.24 -6.65 9.97
C ARG A 43 -2.79 -6.77 8.56
N PHE A 44 -2.16 -6.11 7.58
CA PHE A 44 -2.58 -6.29 6.19
C PHE A 44 -2.35 -7.71 5.72
N ARG A 45 -1.19 -8.29 6.04
CA ARG A 45 -0.89 -9.68 5.69
C ARG A 45 -1.91 -10.65 6.29
N GLU A 46 -2.30 -10.43 7.55
CA GLU A 46 -3.34 -11.22 8.22
C GLU A 46 -4.68 -11.11 7.48
N VAL A 47 -5.18 -9.90 7.21
CA VAL A 47 -6.43 -9.69 6.48
C VAL A 47 -6.41 -10.33 5.08
N ILE A 48 -5.30 -10.19 4.35
CA ILE A 48 -5.16 -10.76 3.01
C ILE A 48 -5.15 -12.30 3.08
N ARG A 49 -4.40 -12.88 4.02
CA ARG A 49 -4.38 -14.33 4.23
C ARG A 49 -5.78 -14.85 4.57
N ASP A 50 -6.46 -14.20 5.50
CA ASP A 50 -7.78 -14.63 5.96
C ASP A 50 -8.80 -14.57 4.80
N GLY A 51 -8.74 -13.54 3.94
CA GLY A 51 -9.57 -13.48 2.73
C GLY A 51 -9.23 -14.53 1.67
N VAL A 52 -7.95 -14.93 1.53
CA VAL A 52 -7.56 -16.06 0.67
C VAL A 52 -8.09 -17.39 1.23
N GLU A 53 -7.99 -17.60 2.55
CA GLU A 53 -8.48 -18.79 3.22
C GLU A 53 -10.01 -18.92 3.15
N ALA A 54 -10.73 -17.79 3.28
CA ALA A 54 -12.18 -17.72 3.13
C ALA A 54 -12.65 -17.89 1.67
N GLY A 55 -11.75 -17.75 0.69
CA GLY A 55 -12.09 -17.79 -0.74
C GLY A 55 -12.61 -16.47 -1.30
N ASP A 56 -12.58 -15.39 -0.52
CA ASP A 56 -12.93 -14.03 -0.94
C ASP A 56 -11.87 -13.42 -1.89
N PHE A 57 -10.61 -13.84 -1.73
CA PHE A 57 -9.48 -13.43 -2.59
C PHE A 57 -8.91 -14.61 -3.38
N ALA A 58 -8.27 -14.30 -4.51
CA ALA A 58 -7.69 -15.29 -5.40
C ALA A 58 -6.66 -16.19 -4.67
N ARG A 59 -6.74 -17.51 -4.86
CA ARG A 59 -5.84 -18.50 -4.22
C ARG A 59 -4.34 -18.27 -4.48
N GLY A 60 -3.99 -17.62 -5.58
CA GLY A 60 -2.61 -17.29 -5.95
C GLY A 60 -2.08 -15.98 -5.33
N THR A 61 -2.86 -15.32 -4.48
CA THR A 61 -2.46 -14.05 -3.86
C THR A 61 -1.37 -14.29 -2.82
N ASP A 62 -0.21 -13.66 -3.01
CA ASP A 62 0.84 -13.60 -1.98
C ASP A 62 0.49 -12.49 -0.96
N PRO A 63 0.23 -12.82 0.33
CA PRO A 63 -0.13 -11.82 1.33
C PRO A 63 0.97 -10.81 1.64
N HIS A 64 2.24 -11.24 1.56
CA HIS A 64 3.38 -10.38 1.82
C HIS A 64 3.55 -9.36 0.71
N LEU A 65 3.61 -9.83 -0.54
CA LEU A 65 3.80 -8.96 -1.71
C LEU A 65 2.63 -7.97 -1.85
N THR A 66 1.41 -8.45 -1.68
CA THR A 66 0.19 -7.63 -1.73
C THR A 66 0.19 -6.54 -0.65
N ALA A 67 0.56 -6.87 0.59
CA ALA A 67 0.68 -5.88 1.67
C ALA A 67 1.74 -4.81 1.35
N MET A 68 2.89 -5.23 0.82
CA MET A 68 3.96 -4.31 0.43
C MET A 68 3.56 -3.39 -0.72
N TRP A 69 2.85 -3.93 -1.73
CA TRP A 69 2.29 -3.13 -2.83
C TRP A 69 1.32 -2.07 -2.31
N MET A 70 0.35 -2.47 -1.47
CA MET A 70 -0.63 -1.54 -0.91
C MET A 70 0.01 -0.44 -0.07
N LEU A 71 0.97 -0.78 0.80
CA LEU A 71 1.72 0.21 1.59
C LEU A 71 2.51 1.18 0.70
N SER A 72 3.10 0.67 -0.38
CA SER A 72 3.84 1.52 -1.33
C SER A 72 2.90 2.48 -2.06
N ALA A 73 1.72 2.00 -2.47
CA ALA A 73 0.69 2.83 -3.10
C ALA A 73 0.19 3.94 -2.16
N LEU A 74 -0.05 3.61 -0.88
CA LEU A 74 -0.47 4.58 0.14
C LEU A 74 0.61 5.63 0.42
N ASN A 75 1.88 5.22 0.54
CA ASN A 75 2.99 6.16 0.69
C ASN A 75 3.12 7.10 -0.52
N GLY A 76 2.80 6.62 -1.72
CA GLY A 76 2.79 7.43 -2.93
C GLY A 76 1.83 8.62 -2.85
N ILE A 77 0.72 8.51 -2.13
CA ILE A 77 -0.26 9.60 -1.95
C ILE A 77 0.41 10.85 -1.39
N ALA A 78 1.31 10.71 -0.40
CA ALA A 78 2.04 11.83 0.18
C ALA A 78 2.85 12.63 -0.85
N VAL A 79 3.29 11.97 -1.92
CA VAL A 79 4.16 12.58 -2.95
C VAL A 79 3.37 13.43 -3.95
N TRP A 80 2.13 13.03 -4.29
CA TRP A 80 1.37 13.68 -5.37
C TRP A 80 0.09 14.38 -4.91
N TYR A 81 -0.43 14.09 -3.71
CA TYR A 81 -1.66 14.70 -3.21
C TYR A 81 -1.52 16.21 -3.02
N ARG A 82 -2.55 16.94 -3.42
CA ARG A 82 -2.63 18.40 -3.28
C ARG A 82 -3.94 18.75 -2.55
N PRO A 83 -3.92 19.42 -1.38
CA PRO A 83 -5.12 19.80 -0.65
C PRO A 83 -6.09 20.70 -1.42
N ASP A 84 -5.56 21.51 -2.35
CA ASP A 84 -6.27 22.39 -3.25
C ASP A 84 -6.63 21.74 -4.60
N GLY A 85 -6.40 20.42 -4.73
CA GLY A 85 -6.73 19.64 -5.92
C GLY A 85 -8.19 19.18 -5.97
N GLU A 86 -8.53 18.49 -7.07
CA GLU A 86 -9.91 18.03 -7.34
C GLU A 86 -10.32 16.78 -6.54
N LEU A 87 -9.37 16.09 -5.92
CA LEU A 87 -9.62 14.84 -5.20
C LEU A 87 -9.50 15.07 -3.71
N ASP A 88 -10.60 14.87 -2.98
CA ASP A 88 -10.58 14.88 -1.52
C ASP A 88 -10.02 13.55 -0.95
N PRO A 89 -9.53 13.54 0.30
CA PRO A 89 -8.93 12.36 0.94
C PRO A 89 -9.86 11.14 1.05
N GLU A 90 -11.15 11.36 1.26
CA GLU A 90 -12.13 10.28 1.44
C GLU A 90 -12.39 9.59 0.10
N SER A 91 -12.58 10.37 -0.96
CA SER A 91 -12.66 9.88 -2.33
C SER A 91 -11.42 9.07 -2.74
N ILE A 92 -10.21 9.50 -2.35
CA ILE A 92 -8.98 8.74 -2.62
C ILE A 92 -9.00 7.42 -1.86
N ALA A 93 -9.45 7.43 -0.60
CA ALA A 93 -9.51 6.23 0.23
C ALA A 93 -10.45 5.17 -0.33
N ASP A 94 -11.62 5.57 -0.77
CA ASP A 94 -12.60 4.66 -1.36
C ASP A 94 -12.08 4.09 -2.67
N ARG A 95 -11.55 4.93 -3.56
CA ARG A 95 -10.97 4.47 -4.84
C ARG A 95 -9.79 3.50 -4.66
N TYR A 96 -8.94 3.75 -3.67
CA TYR A 96 -7.82 2.85 -3.37
C TYR A 96 -8.30 1.53 -2.76
N ALA A 97 -9.33 1.56 -1.91
CA ALA A 97 -9.93 0.35 -1.37
C ALA A 97 -10.57 -0.49 -2.47
N ASP A 98 -11.32 0.14 -3.38
CA ASP A 98 -11.94 -0.53 -4.52
C ASP A 98 -10.91 -1.13 -5.47
N LEU A 99 -9.85 -0.39 -5.80
CA LEU A 99 -8.74 -0.89 -6.63
C LEU A 99 -8.08 -2.12 -5.98
N PHE A 100 -7.83 -2.04 -4.68
CA PHE A 100 -7.21 -3.12 -3.92
C PHE A 100 -8.10 -4.37 -3.91
N LEU A 101 -9.35 -4.24 -3.50
CA LEU A 101 -10.29 -5.36 -3.42
C LEU A 101 -10.54 -5.97 -4.79
N SER A 102 -10.81 -5.15 -5.80
CA SER A 102 -11.04 -5.61 -7.17
C SER A 102 -9.81 -6.29 -7.78
N GLY A 103 -8.60 -5.88 -7.39
CA GLY A 103 -7.37 -6.52 -7.84
C GLY A 103 -7.15 -7.91 -7.23
N LEU A 104 -7.71 -8.17 -6.05
CA LEU A 104 -7.66 -9.46 -5.36
C LEU A 104 -8.82 -10.40 -5.71
N SER A 105 -9.93 -9.83 -6.17
CA SER A 105 -11.10 -10.57 -6.63
C SER A 105 -10.95 -11.00 -8.08
N GLY A 106 -10.70 -12.29 -8.32
CA GLY A 106 -10.73 -12.87 -9.67
C GLY A 106 -10.03 -14.22 -9.78
N PRO A 107 -10.27 -14.99 -10.85
CA PRO A 107 -9.47 -16.17 -11.14
C PRO A 107 -8.00 -15.73 -11.40
N PRO A 108 -7.00 -16.58 -11.07
CA PRO A 108 -5.61 -16.27 -11.35
C PRO A 108 -5.46 -15.86 -12.82
N ARG A 109 -4.99 -14.63 -13.06
CA ARG A 109 -4.66 -14.19 -14.42
C ARG A 109 -3.48 -15.03 -14.93
N ALA A 110 -3.55 -15.38 -16.22
CA ALA A 110 -2.50 -16.04 -16.99
C ALA A 110 -1.11 -15.40 -16.76
N PRO A 111 0.01 -16.12 -17.01
CA PRO A 111 1.33 -15.70 -16.55
C PRO A 111 1.72 -14.30 -17.00
N ALA A 112 2.59 -13.71 -16.18
CA ALA A 112 3.07 -12.34 -16.23
C ALA A 112 3.42 -11.84 -17.63
N ILE A 113 3.33 -10.51 -17.79
CA ILE A 113 3.82 -9.78 -18.94
C ILE A 113 5.17 -10.38 -19.40
N ASP A 114 5.16 -10.91 -20.60
CA ASP A 114 6.36 -11.37 -21.30
C ASP A 114 7.21 -10.15 -21.65
N PHE A 115 8.18 -9.85 -20.81
CA PHE A 115 9.14 -8.77 -21.04
C PHE A 115 10.15 -9.09 -22.15
N ASP A 116 10.16 -10.32 -22.66
CA ASP A 116 11.05 -10.80 -23.72
C ASP A 116 10.54 -10.42 -25.13
N ARG A 117 9.35 -9.80 -25.24
CA ARG A 117 8.79 -9.28 -26.50
C ARG A 117 9.36 -7.93 -26.95
N ARG A 118 10.66 -7.70 -26.74
CA ARG A 118 11.42 -6.65 -27.45
C ARG A 118 12.70 -7.23 -28.00
N SER A 119 12.65 -7.71 -29.25
CA SER A 119 13.60 -7.46 -30.33
C SER A 119 13.30 -8.43 -31.48
N ASP A 120 12.28 -8.13 -32.28
CA ASP A 120 12.33 -8.52 -33.68
C ASP A 120 12.89 -7.32 -34.45
N PRO A 121 13.93 -7.50 -35.28
CA PRO A 121 14.58 -6.44 -36.05
C PRO A 121 13.70 -5.82 -37.14
#